data_AF-A0AAP2JX71-F1
#
_entry.id   AF-A0AAP2JX71-F1
#
_cell.length_a   1.000
_cell.length_b   1.000
_cell.length_c   1.000
_cell.angle_alpha   90.00
_cell.angle_beta   90.00
_cell.angle_gamma   90.00
#
_symmetry.space_group_name_H-M   'P 1'
#
loop_
_entity.id
_entity.type
_entity.pdbx_description
1 polymer ?
#
loop_
_entity_poly.entity_id
_entity_poly.type
_entity_poly.pdbx_seq_one_letter_code
_entity_poly.pdbx_strand_id
1 'polypeptide(L)' 'MRMREVSPLGLRVDPEIKEILKIIAKKEGRSLNSEMVQRLKRTLIQDGLLSA' A
#
# COMPACT_ATOMS: atom_id res chain seq x y z
N MET A 1 -12.77 9.20 7.82
CA MET A 1 -11.61 9.93 7.25
C MET A 1 -11.43 9.52 5.81
N ARG A 2 -11.46 10.46 4.87
CA ARG A 2 -11.21 10.18 3.45
C ARG A 2 -9.70 10.10 3.24
N MET A 3 -9.24 9.16 2.41
CA MET A 3 -7.81 8.97 2.11
C MET A 3 -7.10 10.25 1.61
N ARG A 4 -7.87 11.18 1.04
CA ARG A 4 -7.39 12.48 0.53
C ARG A 4 -7.05 13.49 1.64
N GLU A 5 -7.54 13.26 2.86
CA GLU A 5 -7.31 14.11 4.04
C GLU A 5 -6.07 13.69 4.82
N VAL A 6 -5.48 12.53 4.48
CA VAL A 6 -4.25 12.03 5.10
C VAL A 6 -3.06 12.62 4.37
N SER A 7 -2.13 13.22 5.12
CA SER A 7 -0.89 13.75 4.54
C SER A 7 -0.06 12.63 3.89
N PRO A 8 0.53 12.84 2.70
CA PRO A 8 1.35 11.84 2.04
C PRO A 8 2.55 11.44 2.90
N LEU A 9 2.90 10.15 2.91
CA LEU A 9 4.03 9.62 3.67
C LEU A 9 5.40 10.02 3.08
N GLY A 10 5.47 10.38 1.79
CA GLY A 10 6.72 10.84 1.16
C GLY A 10 7.84 9.79 1.07
N LEU A 11 7.49 8.50 0.97
CA LEU A 11 8.45 7.39 1.03
C LEU A 11 9.33 7.30 -0.24
N ARG A 12 10.64 7.07 -0.06
CA ARG A 12 11.53 6.62 -1.12
C ARG A 12 11.49 5.10 -1.19
N VAL A 13 11.16 4.58 -2.36
CA VAL A 13 11.02 3.14 -2.62
C VAL A 13 12.00 2.76 -3.71
N ASP A 14 12.60 1.59 -3.59
CA ASP A 14 13.41 0.99 -4.64
C ASP A 14 12.64 0.99 -5.99
N PRO A 15 13.25 1.40 -7.11
CA PRO A 15 12.57 1.48 -8.40
C PRO A 15 11.95 0.15 -8.86
N GLU A 16 12.64 -0.97 -8.64
CA GLU A 16 12.17 -2.30 -9.06
C GLU A 16 10.93 -2.69 -8.25
N ILE A 17 10.99 -2.52 -6.93
CA ILE A 17 9.85 -2.77 -6.04
C ILE A 17 8.65 -1.89 -6.44
N LYS A 18 8.90 -0.62 -6.75
CA LYS A 18 7.85 0.31 -7.17
C LYS A 18 7.15 -0.14 -8.45
N GLU A 19 7.88 -0.64 -9.43
CA GLU A 19 7.29 -1.14 -10.68
C GLU A 19 6.47 -2.41 -10.47
N ILE A 20 6.97 -3.35 -9.67
CA ILE A 20 6.22 -4.56 -9.29
C ILE A 20 4.89 -4.16 -8.63
N LEU A 21 4.91 -3.23 -7.68
CA LEU A 21 3.71 -2.75 -7.00
C LEU A 21 2.72 -2.06 -7.95
N LYS A 22 3.21 -1.30 -8.95
CA LYS A 22 2.33 -0.69 -9.97
C LYS A 22 1.63 -1.75 -10.82
N ILE A 23 2.36 -2.79 -11.24
CA ILE A 23 1.79 -3.88 -12.05
C ILE A 23 0.67 -4.58 -11.28
N ILE A 24 0.92 -4.90 -10.00
CA ILE A 24 -0.06 -5.58 -9.16
C ILE A 24 -1.26 -4.67 -8.89
N ALA A 25 -1.02 -3.39 -8.56
CA ALA A 25 -2.10 -2.42 -8.37
C ALA A 25 -3.01 -2.33 -9.59
N LYS A 26 -2.43 -2.28 -10.80
CA LYS A 26 -3.19 -2.28 -12.06
C LYS A 26 -4.01 -3.56 -12.25
N LYS A 27 -3.41 -4.73 -12.01
CA LYS A 27 -4.10 -6.03 -12.11
C LYS A 27 -5.29 -6.14 -11.16
N GLU A 28 -5.18 -5.54 -9.98
CA GLU A 28 -6.19 -5.57 -8.92
C GLU A 28 -7.21 -4.41 -9.02
N GLY A 29 -7.09 -3.53 -10.02
CA GLY A 29 -7.94 -2.35 -10.16
C GLY A 29 -7.77 -1.30 -9.04
N ARG A 30 -6.59 -1.27 -8.40
CA ARG A 30 -6.25 -0.37 -7.28
C ARG A 30 -5.29 0.73 -7.74
N SER A 31 -5.28 1.85 -7.01
CA SER A 31 -4.17 2.80 -7.09
C SER A 31 -2.94 2.23 -6.39
N LEU A 32 -1.73 2.70 -6.78
CA LEU A 32 -0.48 2.30 -6.13
C LEU A 32 -0.53 2.52 -4.60
N ASN A 33 -1.08 3.66 -4.17
CA ASN A 33 -1.23 3.96 -2.75
C ASN A 33 -2.14 2.95 -2.03
N SER A 34 -3.28 2.61 -2.64
CA SER A 34 -4.20 1.62 -2.08
C SER A 34 -3.54 0.25 -1.96
N GLU A 35 -2.79 -0.17 -2.99
CA GLU A 35 -2.06 -1.45 -2.96
C GLU A 35 -0.98 -1.50 -1.88
N MET A 36 -0.18 -0.44 -1.71
CA MET A 36 0.81 -0.36 -0.63
C MET A 36 0.15 -0.45 0.74
N VAL A 37 -0.94 0.28 0.96
CA VAL A 37 -1.65 0.26 2.24
C VAL A 37 -2.26 -1.10 2.52
N GLN A 38 -2.83 -1.78 1.52
CA GLN A 38 -3.37 -3.14 1.70
C GLN A 38 -2.27 -4.15 2.07
N ARG A 39 -1.08 -4.04 1.46
CA ARG A 39 0.06 -4.89 1.81
C ARG A 39 0.53 -4.64 3.24
N LEU A 40 0.67 -3.37 3.64
CA LEU A 40 1.05 -3.01 5.01
C LEU A 40 0.01 -3.52 6.01
N LYS A 41 -1.29 -3.34 5.74
CA LYS A 41 -2.37 -3.87 6.58
C LYS A 41 -2.27 -5.38 6.72
N ARG A 42 -2.08 -6.11 5.62
CA ARG A 42 -1.93 -7.56 5.62
C ARG A 42 -0.75 -8.00 6.50
N THR A 43 0.40 -7.35 6.37
CA THR A 43 1.57 -7.64 7.20
C THR A 43 1.26 -7.38 8.69
N LEU A 44 0.70 -6.22 9.02
CA LEU A 44 0.37 -5.89 10.42
C LEU A 44 -0.69 -6.83 11.03
N ILE A 45 -1.64 -7.33 10.23
CA ILE A 45 -2.60 -8.36 10.67
C ILE A 45 -1.88 -9.69 10.92
N GLN A 46 -0.99 -10.11 10.02
CA GLN A 46 -0.20 -11.33 10.18
C GLN A 46 0.72 -11.27 11.40
N ASP A 47 1.23 -10.09 11.72
CA ASP A 47 2.05 -9.82 12.89
C ASP A 47 1.24 -9.69 14.19
N GLY A 48 -0.10 -9.72 14.11
CA GLY A 48 -1.00 -9.57 15.27
C GLY A 48 -1.12 -8.14 15.80
N LEU A 49 -0.62 -7.15 15.07
CA LEU A 49 -0.60 -5.73 15.45
C LEU A 49 -1.84 -4.95 15.00
N LEU A 50 -2.61 -5.51 14.06
CA LEU A 50 -3.84 -4.94 13.55
C LEU A 50 -4.94 -6.01 13.49
N SER A 51 -6.16 -5.66 13.88
CA SER A 51 -7.32 -6.54 13.72
C SER A 51 -7.83 -6.52 12.29
N ALA A 52 -8.32 -7.67 11.81
CA ALA A 52 -8.87 -7.86 10.47
C ALA A 52 -10.27 -7.20 10.31
#